data_AF-A0A1F7JB45-F1
#
_entry.id   AF-A0A1F7JB45-F1
#
_cell.length_a   1.000
_cell.length_b   1.000
_cell.length_c   1.000
_cell.angle_alpha   90.00
_cell.angle_beta   90.00
_cell.angle_gamma   90.00
#
_symmetry.space_group_name_H-M   'P 1'
#
loop_
_entity.id
_entity.type
_entity.pdbx_description
1 polymer ?
#
loop_
_entity_poly.entity_id
_entity_poly.type
_entity_poly.pdbx_seq_one_letter_code
_entity_poly.pdbx_strand_id
1 'polypeptide(L)' 'MTTNKQRTTLFLNPDLVKHAKAQAIINEITLTILVERALIRYLPKETVIKKKIINFNGIP' A
#
# COMPACT_ATOMS: atom_id res chain seq x y z
N MET A 1 -19.00 -10.43 -6.29
CA MET A 1 -17.64 -10.61 -6.83
C MET A 1 -16.91 -9.27 -6.76
N THR A 2 -15.74 -9.21 -6.12
CA THR A 2 -14.89 -8.01 -6.08
C THR A 2 -14.06 -7.91 -7.36
N THR A 3 -14.68 -7.52 -8.48
CA THR A 3 -14.05 -7.61 -9.81
C THR A 3 -12.96 -6.56 -10.06
N ASN A 4 -12.81 -5.54 -9.21
CA ASN A 4 -11.88 -4.41 -9.42
C ASN A 4 -10.75 -4.31 -8.38
N LYS A 5 -10.54 -5.34 -7.54
CA LYS A 5 -9.46 -5.32 -6.52
C LYS A 5 -8.44 -6.42 -6.79
N GLN A 6 -7.17 -6.05 -6.90
CA GLN A 6 -6.06 -6.99 -6.96
C GLN A 6 -5.66 -7.41 -5.54
N ARG A 7 -5.53 -8.72 -5.31
CA ARG A 7 -4.92 -9.24 -4.07
C ARG A 7 -3.40 -9.16 -4.20
N THR A 8 -2.75 -8.58 -3.20
CA THR A 8 -1.29 -8.44 -3.12
C THR A 8 -0.81 -8.89 -1.75
N THR A 9 0.37 -9.53 -1.71
CA THR A 9 1.02 -9.94 -0.46
C THR A 9 2.18 -9.00 -0.16
N LEU A 10 2.27 -8.53 1.09
CA LEU A 10 3.34 -7.65 1.56
C LEU A 10 3.81 -8.14 2.94
N PHE A 11 5.13 -8.15 3.15
CA PHE A 11 5.73 -8.36 4.46
C PHE A 11 5.90 -7.01 5.17
N LEU A 12 5.41 -6.92 6.40
CA LEU A 12 5.40 -5.71 7.21
C LEU A 12 5.94 -6.00 8.60
N ASN A 13 6.45 -4.98 9.29
CA ASN A 13 6.80 -5.10 10.69
C ASN A 13 5.54 -5.52 11.51
N PRO A 14 5.62 -6.59 12.34
CA PRO A 14 4.47 -7.10 13.08
C PRO A 14 3.86 -6.07 14.04
N ASP A 15 4.68 -5.22 14.67
CA ASP A 15 4.20 -4.18 15.59
C ASP A 15 3.36 -3.15 14.83
N LEU A 16 3.81 -2.75 13.63
CA LEU A 16 3.06 -1.85 12.76
C LEU A 16 1.70 -2.46 12.39
N VAL A 17 1.65 -3.75 12.06
CA VAL A 17 0.39 -4.45 11.74
C VAL A 17 -0.54 -4.47 12.95
N LYS A 18 -0.02 -4.68 14.17
CA LYS A 18 -0.79 -4.66 15.41
C LYS A 18 -1.42 -3.28 15.66
N HIS A 19 -0.63 -2.22 15.54
CA HIS A 19 -1.12 -0.86 15.67
C HIS A 19 -2.16 -0.51 14.60
N ALA A 20 -1.92 -0.89 13.34
CA ALA A 20 -2.87 -0.64 12.25
C ALA A 20 -4.20 -1.37 12.46
N LYS A 21 -4.18 -2.61 12.98
CA LYS A 21 -5.41 -3.35 13.33
C LYS A 21 -6.20 -2.66 14.43
N ALA A 22 -5.54 -2.22 15.51
CA ALA A 22 -6.20 -1.47 16.58
C ALA A 22 -6.85 -0.18 16.04
N GLN A 23 -6.12 0.56 15.19
CA GLN A 23 -6.64 1.76 14.55
C GLN A 23 -7.84 1.47 13.64
N ALA A 24 -7.83 0.37 12.90
CA ALA A 24 -8.95 -0.01 12.04
C ALA A 24 -10.22 -0.30 12.86
N ILE A 25 -10.08 -0.97 14.02
CA ILE A 25 -11.19 -1.25 14.95
C ILE A 25 -11.79 0.04 15.50
N ILE A 26 -10.95 0.98 15.99
CA ILE A 26 -11.42 2.27 16.54
C ILE A 26 -12.21 3.07 15.50
N ASN A 27 -11.82 2.98 14.23
CA ASN A 27 -12.48 3.69 13.14
C ASN A 27 -13.61 2.87 12.48
N GLU A 28 -13.97 1.71 13.03
CA GLU A 28 -15.01 0.81 12.50
C GLU A 28 -14.80 0.45 11.00
N ILE A 29 -13.55 0.37 10.55
CA ILE A 29 -13.17 -0.02 9.19
C ILE A 29 -12.31 -1.28 9.18
N THR A 30 -12.17 -1.90 8.00
CA THR A 30 -11.26 -3.03 7.83
C THR A 30 -9.81 -2.57 7.69
N LEU A 31 -8.86 -3.46 8.04
CA LEU A 31 -7.44 -3.22 7.80
C LEU A 31 -7.15 -2.95 6.32
N THR A 32 -7.87 -3.62 5.41
CA THR A 32 -7.77 -3.39 3.96
C THR A 32 -8.09 -1.94 3.59
N ILE A 33 -9.19 -1.38 4.09
CA ILE A 33 -9.58 0.00 3.83
C ILE A 33 -8.56 0.97 4.43
N LEU A 34 -8.07 0.69 5.65
CA LEU A 34 -7.05 1.53 6.29
C LEU A 34 -5.77 1.59 5.46
N VAL A 35 -5.29 0.43 4.97
CA VAL A 35 -4.08 0.35 4.13
C VAL A 35 -4.31 1.04 2.78
N GLU A 36 -5.45 0.84 2.12
CA GLU A 36 -5.79 1.53 0.87
C GLU A 36 -5.75 3.05 1.04
N ARG A 37 -6.36 3.58 2.11
CA ARG A 37 -6.32 5.02 2.42
C ARG A 37 -4.91 5.53 2.69
N ALA A 38 -4.11 4.77 3.43
CA ALA A 38 -2.72 5.13 3.71
C ALA A 38 -1.89 5.19 2.41
N LEU A 39 -2.06 4.22 1.51
CA LEU A 39 -1.41 4.21 0.20
C LEU A 39 -1.83 5.41 -0.65
N ILE A 40 -3.14 5.67 -0.77
CA ILE A 40 -3.66 6.83 -1.52
C ILE A 40 -3.12 8.14 -0.95
N ARG A 41 -3.10 8.29 0.38
CA ARG A 41 -2.54 9.47 1.05
C ARG A 41 -1.05 9.66 0.79
N TYR A 42 -0.32 8.55 0.61
CA TYR A 42 1.11 8.58 0.30
C TYR A 42 1.38 8.87 -1.19
N LEU A 43 0.38 8.73 -2.07
CA LEU A 43 0.55 9.09 -3.47
C LEU A 43 0.77 10.60 -3.61
N PRO A 44 1.67 11.03 -4.51
CA PRO A 44 1.85 12.45 -4.81
C PRO A 44 0.56 13.05 -5.40
N LYS A 45 0.28 14.31 -5.08
CA LYS A 45 -0.90 15.05 -5.59
C LYS A 45 -0.97 15.08 -7.11
N GLU A 46 0.19 15.13 -7.75
CA GLU A 46 0.35 14.92 -9.17
C GLU A 46 1.16 13.64 -9.36
N THR A 47 0.53 12.62 -9.94
CA THR A 47 1.24 11.42 -10.37
C THR A 47 2.05 11.78 -11.61
N VAL A 48 3.20 12.42 -11.42
CA VAL A 48 4.19 12.53 -12.49
C VAL A 48 4.78 11.14 -12.67
N ILE A 49 4.17 10.33 -13.54
CA ILE A 49 4.77 9.09 -14.05
C ILE A 49 5.97 9.52 -14.90
N LYS A 50 7.07 9.90 -14.24
CA LYS A 50 8.36 9.97 -14.92
C LYS A 50 8.67 8.53 -15.28
N LYS A 51 8.71 8.23 -16.59
CA LYS A 51 9.34 7.00 -17.09
C LYS A 51 10.76 6.99 -16.53
N LYS A 52 10.96 6.36 -15.38
CA LYS A 52 12.30 6.07 -14.88
C LYS A 52 12.81 5.05 -15.87
N ILE A 53 13.73 5.44 -16.72
CA ILE A 53 14.53 4.49 -17.49
C ILE A 53 15.27 3.71 -16.42
N ILE A 54 14.80 2.50 -16.14
CA ILE A 54 15.51 1.58 -15.26
C ILE A 54 16.64 1.03 -16.12
N ASN A 55 17.80 1.68 -16.07
CA ASN A 55 19.01 1.12 -16.63
C ASN A 55 19.37 -0.08 -15.74
N PHE A 56 19.10 -1.29 -16.21
CA PHE A 56 19.67 -2.49 -15.64
C PHE A 56 21.17 -2.49 -15.96
N ASN A 57 21.94 -1.74 -15.19
CA ASN A 57 23.40 -1.82 -15.23
C ASN A 57 23.83 -3.00 -14.34
N GLY A 58 24.03 -4.14 -15.00
CA GLY A 58 24.94 -5.18 -14.55
C GLY A 58 24.39 -6.14 -13.51
N ILE A 59 23.89 -7.27 -13.99
CA ILE A 59 24.27 -8.58 -13.42
C ILE A 59 24.61 -9.46 -14.64
N PRO A 60 25.78 -10.13 -14.67
CA PRO A 60 26.15 -11.01 -15.77
C PRO A 60 25.13 -12.13 -16.01
#